data_AF-A0A2V6S5W4-F1
#
_entry.id   AF-A0A2V6S5W4-F1
#
_cell.length_a   1.000
_cell.length_b   1.000
_cell.length_c   1.000
_cell.angle_alpha   90.00
_cell.angle_beta   90.00
_cell.angle_gamma   90.00
#
_symmetry.space_group_name_H-M   'P 1'
#
loop_
_entity.id
_entity.type
_entity.pdbx_description
1 polymer ?
#
loop_
_entity_poly.entity_id
_entity_poly.type
_entity_poly.pdbx_seq_one_letter_code
_entity_poly.pdbx_strand_id
1 'polypeptide(L)' 'MSGVTVAWRGTPNLDDWVAYIVNGTRSKKLILADHASERKVKTLLSRLQALPKTGIEKLAKG' A
#
# COMPACT_ATOMS: atom_id res chain seq x y z
N MET A 1 -17.74 -7.99 6.52
CA MET A 1 -16.72 -7.61 5.51
C MET A 1 -15.84 -6.51 6.10
N SER A 2 -14.65 -6.85 6.62
CA SER A 2 -13.62 -5.86 6.94
C SER A 2 -12.38 -6.14 6.09
N GLY A 3 -12.57 -5.97 4.79
CA GLY A 3 -11.51 -6.05 3.78
C GLY A 3 -10.53 -4.91 3.96
N VAL A 4 -9.24 -5.20 3.87
CA VAL A 4 -8.20 -4.16 3.87
C VAL A 4 -8.29 -3.40 2.56
N THR A 5 -8.47 -2.09 2.64
CA THR A 5 -8.40 -1.21 1.48
C THR A 5 -6.98 -0.66 1.38
N VAL A 6 -6.33 -0.84 0.24
CA VAL A 6 -5.03 -0.21 -0.04
C VAL A 6 -5.28 0.99 -0.94
N ALA A 7 -4.76 2.14 -0.55
CA ALA A 7 -4.75 3.35 -1.35
C ALA A 7 -3.32 3.69 -1.77
N TRP A 8 -3.19 4.39 -2.88
CA TRP A 8 -1.90 4.86 -3.39
C TRP A 8 -2.06 6.23 -4.02
N ARG A 9 -1.01 7.03 -3.95
CA ARG A 9 -0.92 8.35 -4.57
C ARG A 9 0.52 8.63 -4.97
N GLY A 10 0.68 9.39 -6.03
CA GLY A 10 1.98 9.85 -6.52
C GLY A 10 1.75 10.69 -7.76
N THR A 11 2.82 11.34 -8.21
CA THR A 11 2.80 12.15 -9.42
C THR A 11 3.30 11.30 -10.58
N PRO A 12 2.59 11.26 -11.72
CA PRO A 12 3.08 10.56 -12.90
C PRO A 12 4.49 11.04 -13.27
N ASN A 13 5.37 10.09 -13.61
CA ASN A 13 6.79 10.32 -13.95
C ASN A 13 7.70 10.85 -12.82
N LEU A 14 7.23 10.92 -11.56
CA LEU A 14 8.07 11.18 -10.39
C LEU A 14 8.19 9.94 -9.52
N ASP A 15 9.28 9.88 -8.74
CA ASP A 15 9.53 8.83 -7.74
C ASP A 15 9.01 9.21 -6.35
N ASP A 16 7.82 9.81 -6.30
CA ASP A 16 7.14 10.28 -5.10
C ASP A 16 5.92 9.42 -4.73
N TRP A 17 5.80 8.22 -5.31
CA TRP A 17 4.64 7.37 -5.06
C TRP A 17 4.66 6.74 -3.68
N VAL A 18 3.50 6.76 -3.04
CA VAL A 18 3.26 6.19 -1.72
C VAL A 18 2.06 5.24 -1.80
N ALA A 19 2.20 4.05 -1.24
CA ALA A 19 1.12 3.09 -1.06
C ALA A 19 0.88 2.86 0.44
N TYR A 20 -0.37 2.84 0.88
CA TYR A 20 -0.70 2.68 2.29
C TYR A 20 -2.04 1.95 2.50
N ILE A 21 -2.15 1.30 3.66
CA ILE A 21 -3.40 0.67 4.09
C ILE A 21 -4.35 1.73 4.67
N VAL A 22 -5.56 1.77 4.13
CA VAL A 22 -6.72 2.47 4.69
C VAL A 22 -7.45 1.49 5.59
N ASN A 23 -7.07 1.47 6.87
CA ASN A 23 -7.89 0.80 7.88
C ASN A 23 -8.92 1.82 8.37
N GLY A 24 -10.19 1.43 8.49
CA GLY A 24 -11.30 2.33 8.83
C GLY A 24 -11.16 3.08 10.17
N THR A 25 -10.13 2.77 10.96
CA THR A 25 -9.74 3.52 12.16
C THR A 25 -8.74 4.61 11.77
N ARG A 26 -9.16 5.87 11.92
CA ARG A 26 -8.48 7.10 11.48
C ARG A 26 -7.01 7.29 11.91
N SER A 27 -6.46 6.46 12.78
CA SER A 27 -5.26 6.78 13.56
C SER A 27 -3.94 6.19 13.03
N LYS A 28 -3.93 5.24 12.10
CA LYS A 28 -2.66 4.70 11.55
C LYS A 28 -2.79 4.27 10.09
N LYS A 29 -2.28 5.11 9.18
CA LYS A 29 -1.97 4.69 7.81
C LYS A 29 -0.69 3.84 7.88
N LEU A 30 -0.80 2.54 7.62
CA LEU A 30 0.38 1.69 7.51
C LEU A 30 0.97 1.84 6.11
N ILE A 31 2.23 2.25 6.02
CA ILE A 31 2.92 2.51 4.76
C ILE A 31 3.43 1.18 4.19
N LEU A 32 3.10 0.89 2.93
CA LEU A 32 3.55 -0.27 2.18
C LEU A 32 4.71 0.07 1.25
N ALA A 33 4.74 1.30 0.75
CA ALA A 33 5.84 1.88 -0.01
C ALA A 33 5.84 3.39 0.19
N ASP A 34 7.03 3.96 0.31
CA ASP A 34 7.28 5.40 0.40
C ASP A 34 8.38 5.79 -0.59
N HIS A 35 8.28 6.99 -1.16
CA HIS A 35 9.22 7.52 -2.16
C HIS A 35 9.58 6.49 -3.25
N ALA A 36 8.56 5.88 -3.84
CA ALA A 36 8.71 4.83 -4.84
C ALA A 36 8.37 5.32 -6.24
N SER A 37 8.89 4.63 -7.25
CA SER A 37 8.41 4.81 -8.63
C SER A 37 7.01 4.24 -8.81
N GLU A 38 6.25 4.79 -9.74
CA GLU A 38 4.92 4.28 -10.12
C GLU A 38 4.94 2.78 -10.43
N ARG A 39 5.97 2.33 -11.19
CA ARG A 39 6.17 0.93 -11.55
C ARG A 39 6.28 0.03 -10.32
N LYS A 40 7.01 0.48 -9.30
CA LYS A 40 7.20 -0.26 -8.05
C LYS A 40 5.88 -0.37 -7.28
N VAL A 41 5.10 0.70 -7.21
CA VAL A 41 3.76 0.68 -6.58
C VAL A 41 2.80 -0.25 -7.34
N LYS A 42 2.75 -0.19 -8.67
CA LYS A 42 1.89 -1.09 -9.47
C LYS A 42 2.26 -2.57 -9.26
N THR A 43 3.55 -2.88 -9.27
CA THR A 43 4.05 -4.25 -9.03
C THR A 43 3.68 -4.73 -7.63
N LEU A 44 3.81 -3.85 -6.63
CA LEU A 44 3.41 -4.13 -5.25
C LEU A 44 1.92 -4.45 -5.17
N LEU A 45 1.05 -3.62 -5.76
CA LEU A 45 -0.39 -3.83 -5.74
C LEU A 45 -0.81 -5.17 -6.36
N SER A 46 -0.21 -5.56 -7.48
CA SER A 46 -0.46 -6.87 -8.10
C SER A 46 -0.09 -8.03 -7.16
N ARG A 47 1.00 -7.90 -6.38
CA ARG A 47 1.39 -8.92 -5.39
C ARG A 47 0.46 -8.94 -4.17
N LEU A 48 -0.02 -7.78 -3.73
CA LEU A 48 -0.93 -7.68 -2.59
C LEU A 48 -2.28 -8.35 -2.87
N GLN A 49 -2.75 -8.36 -4.13
CA GLN A 49 -3.97 -9.09 -4.52
C GLN A 49 -3.87 -10.60 -4.26
N ALA A 50 -2.67 -11.17 -4.33
CA ALA A 50 -2.43 -12.59 -4.08
C ALA A 50 -2.16 -12.91 -2.60
N LEU A 51 -2.08 -11.90 -1.72
CA LEU A 51 -1.73 -12.07 -0.32
C LEU A 51 -2.96 -12.02 0.60
N PRO A 52 -3.00 -12.85 1.65
CA PRO A 52 -4.02 -12.71 2.69
C PRO A 52 -3.81 -11.40 3.46
N LYS A 53 -4.89 -10.85 4.03
CA LYS A 53 -4.89 -9.62 4.84
C LYS A 53 -3.76 -9.53 5.87
N THR A 54 -3.50 -10.64 6.57
CA THR A 54 -2.43 -10.74 7.57
C THR A 54 -1.03 -10.56 6.96
N GLY A 55 -0.82 -11.02 5.73
CA GLY A 55 0.41 -10.80 4.97
C GLY A 55 0.60 -9.34 4.57
N ILE A 56 -0.47 -8.69 4.12
CA ILE A 56 -0.47 -7.25 3.77
C ILE A 56 -0.14 -6.39 5.00
N GLU A 57 -0.77 -6.67 6.14
CA GLU A 57 -0.50 -5.93 7.39
C GLU A 57 0.91 -6.18 7.93
N LYS A 58 1.47 -7.39 7.76
CA LYS A 58 2.87 -7.68 8.11
C LYS A 58 3.84 -6.87 7.25
N LEU A 59 3.63 -6.85 5.93
CA LEU A 59 4.46 -6.05 5.00
C LEU A 59 4.46 -4.56 5.36
N ALA A 60 3.33 -4.03 5.81
CA ALA A 60 3.21 -2.62 6.15
C ALA A 60 3.76 -2.25 7.55
N LYS A 61 4.14 -3.24 8.37
CA LYS A 61 4.69 -3.03 9.71
C LYS A 61 6.22 -3.17 9.76
N GLY A 62 6.84 -3.70 8.70
CA GLY A 62 8.26 -4.05 8.67
C GLY A 62 8.51 -5.40 9.31
#